data_AF-W8KZ25-F1
#
_entry.id   AF-W8KZ25-F1
#
_cell.length_a   1.000
_cell.length_b   1.000
_cell.length_c   1.000
_cell.angle_alpha   90.00
_cell.angle_beta   90.00
_cell.angle_gamma   90.00
#
_symmetry.space_group_name_H-M   'P 1'
#
loop_
_entity.id
_entity.type
_entity.pdbx_description
1 polymer ?
#
loop_
_entity_poly.entity_id
_entity_poly.type
_entity_poly.pdbx_seq_one_letter_code
_entity_poly.pdbx_strand_id
1 'polypeptide(L)' 'MGAQALMRGANAAVVGILGAALYHPVFTSAILGPHEFALALTGFLLLSVWKLPAWAVVIILAAGGIVITL' A
#
# COMPACT_ATOMS: atom_id res chain seq x y z
N MET A 1 25.42 23.46 -11.11
CA MET A 1 23.97 23.55 -10.81
C MET A 1 23.08 22.58 -11.61
N GLY A 2 23.56 21.94 -12.69
CA GLY A 2 22.74 20.98 -13.47
C GLY A 2 22.48 19.61 -12.79
N ALA A 3 23.41 19.09 -11.99
CA ALA A 3 23.26 17.77 -11.37
C ALA A 3 22.10 17.69 -10.35
N GLN A 4 21.88 18.72 -9.53
CA GLN A 4 20.76 18.75 -8.57
C GLN A 4 19.41 18.87 -9.28
N ALA A 5 19.34 19.63 -10.38
CA ALA A 5 18.12 19.73 -11.19
C ALA A 5 17.77 18.38 -11.82
N LEU A 6 18.77 17.66 -12.34
CA LEU A 6 18.59 16.30 -12.87
C LEU A 6 18.11 15.32 -11.79
N MET A 7 18.70 15.37 -10.58
CA MET A 7 18.30 14.53 -9.46
C MET A 7 16.85 14.81 -8.99
N ARG A 8 16.44 16.09 -8.95
CA ARG A 8 15.04 16.47 -8.64
C ARG A 8 14.07 15.96 -9.71
N GLY A 9 14.45 16.03 -10.99
CA GLY A 9 13.66 15.47 -12.09
C GLY A 9 13.51 13.95 -12.00
N ALA A 10 14.59 13.23 -11.70
CA ALA A 10 14.55 11.78 -11.51
C ALA A 10 13.65 11.37 -10.33
N ASN A 11 13.76 12.05 -9.18
CA ASN A 11 12.93 11.77 -8.02
C ASN A 11 11.43 12.02 -8.30
N ALA A 12 11.10 13.09 -9.05
CA ALA A 12 9.73 13.39 -9.44
C ALA A 12 9.14 12.33 -10.38
N ALA A 13 9.94 11.81 -11.32
CA ALA A 13 9.53 10.73 -12.20
C ALA A 13 9.24 9.43 -11.42
N VAL A 14 10.10 9.08 -10.46
CA VAL A 14 9.92 7.88 -9.62
C VAL A 14 8.66 7.99 -8.78
N VAL A 15 8.46 9.11 -8.07
CA VAL A 15 7.25 9.31 -7.27
C VAL A 15 6.00 9.32 -8.16
N GLY A 16 6.09 9.88 -9.37
CA GLY A 16 5.01 9.84 -10.36
C GLY A 16 4.63 8.41 -10.76
N ILE A 17 5.62 7.56 -11.06
CA ILE A 17 5.40 6.15 -11.41
C ILE A 17 4.89 5.35 -10.20
N LEU A 18 5.45 5.56 -9.01
CA LEU A 18 5.01 4.90 -7.78
C LEU A 18 3.57 5.29 -7.42
N GLY A 19 3.20 6.57 -7.57
CA GLY A 19 1.84 7.05 -7.37
C GLY A 19 0.86 6.48 -8.39
N ALA A 20 1.25 6.42 -9.67
CA ALA A 20 0.45 5.78 -10.71
C ALA A 20 0.22 4.29 -10.40
N ALA A 21 1.27 3.57 -10.01
CA ALA A 21 1.20 2.17 -9.62
C ALA A 21 0.35 1.95 -8.36
N LEU A 22 0.40 2.88 -7.40
CA LEU A 22 -0.40 2.83 -6.19
C LEU A 22 -1.90 2.89 -6.49
N TYR A 23 -2.33 3.74 -7.42
CA TYR A 23 -3.73 3.77 -7.87
C TYR A 23 -4.06 2.53 -8.71
N HIS A 24 -3.29 2.29 -9.77
CA HIS A 24 -3.48 1.16 -10.67
C HIS A 24 -2.12 0.53 -11.03
N PRO A 25 -1.86 -0.73 -10.67
CA PRO A 25 -2.85 -1.74 -10.30
C PRO A 25 -3.13 -1.84 -8.79
N VAL A 26 -2.27 -1.34 -7.90
CA VAL A 26 -2.24 -1.79 -6.49
C VAL A 26 -3.59 -1.59 -5.78
N PHE A 27 -4.14 -0.38 -5.78
CA PHE A 27 -5.43 -0.12 -5.14
C PHE A 27 -6.58 -0.81 -5.88
N THR A 28 -6.63 -0.67 -7.21
CA THR A 28 -7.70 -1.24 -8.04
C THR A 28 -7.75 -2.77 -8.05
N SER A 29 -6.63 -3.46 -7.86
CA SER A 29 -6.55 -4.92 -7.85
C SER A 29 -6.67 -5.51 -6.45
N ALA A 30 -6.35 -4.73 -5.41
CA ALA A 30 -6.43 -5.19 -4.03
C ALA A 30 -7.82 -4.98 -3.42
N ILE A 31 -8.59 -3.99 -3.88
CA ILE A 31 -9.89 -3.62 -3.32
C ILE A 31 -10.97 -3.81 -4.37
N LEU A 32 -11.52 -5.02 -4.46
CA LEU A 32 -12.60 -5.37 -5.39
C LEU A 32 -13.98 -5.22 -4.74
N GLY A 33 -14.03 -5.19 -3.40
CA GLY A 33 -15.26 -4.98 -2.64
C GLY A 33 -15.08 -4.38 -1.24
N PRO A 34 -16.19 -4.28 -0.47
CA PRO A 34 -16.20 -3.67 0.86
C PRO A 34 -15.38 -4.45 1.89
N HIS A 35 -15.27 -5.77 1.74
CA HIS A 35 -14.55 -6.64 2.68
C HIS A 35 -13.05 -6.41 2.59
N GLU A 36 -12.49 -6.34 1.38
CA GLU A 36 -11.05 -6.05 1.21
C GLU A 36 -10.70 -4.64 1.66
N PHE A 37 -11.61 -3.67 1.46
CA PHE A 37 -11.44 -2.32 1.99
C PHE A 37 -11.38 -2.31 3.52
N ALA A 38 -12.31 -3.04 4.19
CA ALA A 38 -12.31 -3.15 5.64
C ALA A 38 -11.04 -3.83 6.17
N LEU A 39 -10.54 -4.85 5.47
CA LEU A 39 -9.29 -5.53 5.80
C LEU A 39 -8.08 -4.59 5.66
N ALA A 40 -7.99 -3.83 4.57
CA ALA A 40 -6.95 -2.82 4.36
C ALA A 40 -6.97 -1.73 5.45
N LEU A 41 -8.16 -1.25 5.82
CA LEU A 41 -8.34 -0.28 6.90
C LEU A 41 -7.91 -0.84 8.25
N THR A 42 -8.26 -2.10 8.54
CA THR A 42 -7.85 -2.80 9.76
C THR A 42 -6.32 -2.88 9.85
N GLY A 43 -5.66 -3.23 8.75
CA GLY A 43 -4.20 -3.24 8.65
C GLY A 43 -3.56 -1.88 8.90
N PHE A 44 -4.12 -0.83 8.30
CA PHE A 44 -3.68 0.55 8.53
C PHE A 44 -3.82 0.95 10.00
N LEU A 45 -4.94 0.63 10.65
CA LEU A 45 -5.14 0.93 12.06
C LEU A 45 -4.17 0.12 12.94
N LEU A 46 -3.91 -1.15 12.63
CA LEU A 46 -2.91 -1.99 13.33
C LEU A 46 -1.51 -1.35 13.32
N LEU A 47 -1.13 -0.72 12.21
CA LEU A 47 0.15 -0.02 12.09
C LEU A 47 0.11 1.37 12.75
N SER A 48 -0.98 2.11 12.59
CA SER A 48 -1.07 3.52 13.01
C SER A 48 -1.37 3.68 14.50
N VAL A 49 -2.35 2.92 14.99
CA VAL A 49 -2.85 3.00 16.38
C VAL A 49 -2.08 2.05 17.28
N TRP A 50 -1.97 0.78 16.90
CA TRP A 50 -1.34 -0.26 17.72
C TRP A 50 0.17 -0.39 17.49
N LYS A 51 0.72 0.25 16.44
CA LYS A 51 2.15 0.25 16.11
C LYS A 51 2.76 -1.16 16.09
N LEU A 52 1.98 -2.15 15.67
CA LEU A 52 2.46 -3.51 15.54
C LEU A 52 3.58 -3.57 14.49
N PRO A 53 4.54 -4.50 14.62
CA PRO A 53 5.57 -4.66 13.62
C PRO A 53 4.93 -5.08 12.28
N ALA A 54 5.42 -4.53 11.17
CA ALA A 54 4.82 -4.71 9.85
C ALA A 54 4.66 -6.20 9.46
N TRP A 55 5.60 -7.06 9.85
CA TRP A 55 5.51 -8.49 9.57
C TRP A 55 4.29 -9.16 10.21
N ALA A 56 3.90 -8.75 11.43
CA ALA A 56 2.74 -9.32 12.12
C ALA A 56 1.44 -8.89 11.44
N VAL A 57 1.36 -7.61 11.02
CA VAL A 57 0.21 -7.08 10.29
C VAL A 57 0.04 -7.81 8.96
N VAL A 58 1.13 -8.06 8.23
CA VAL A 58 1.09 -8.82 6.97
C VAL A 58 0.54 -10.23 7.18
N ILE A 59 0.93 -10.94 8.24
CA ILE A 59 0.40 -12.29 8.54
C ILE A 59 -1.11 -12.23 8.82
N ILE A 60 -1.56 -11.27 9.63
CA ILE A 60 -2.98 -11.11 9.97
C ILE A 60 -3.82 -10.79 8.73
N LEU A 61 -3.35 -9.87 7.89
CA LEU A 61 -4.04 -9.50 6.66
C LEU A 61 -4.04 -10.63 5.64
N ALA A 62 -2.94 -11.39 5.51
CA ALA A 62 -2.89 -12.55 4.63
C ALA A 62 -3.90 -13.63 5.06
N ALA A 63 -3.98 -13.91 6.37
CA ALA A 63 -4.96 -14.85 6.90
C ALA A 63 -6.41 -14.37 6.67
N GLY A 64 -6.70 -13.09 6.94
CA GLY A 64 -8.03 -12.53 6.69
C GLY A 64 -8.39 -12.50 5.21
N GLY A 65 -7.43 -12.25 4.32
CA GLY A 65 -7.62 -12.34 2.87
C GLY A 65 -8.04 -13.73 2.41
N ILE A 66 -7.39 -14.78 2.94
CA ILE A 66 -7.76 -16.19 2.69
C ILE A 66 -9.19 -16.46 3.15
N VAL A 67 -9.58 -16.00 4.35
CA VAL A 67 -10.93 -16.19 4.88
C VAL A 67 -12.00 -15.50 4.01
N ILE A 68 -11.71 -14.33 3.45
CA ILE A 68 -12.62 -13.62 2.55
C ILE A 68 -12.75 -14.31 1.18
N THR A 69 -11.72 -15.05 0.75
CA THR A 69 -11.71 -15.73 -0.56
C THR A 69 -12.25 -17.16 -0.53
N LEU A 70 -12.41 -17.75 0.65
CA LEU A 70 -13.07 -19.06 0.85
C LEU A 70 -14.59 -18.93 0.80
#